data_AF-A0A966SNP7-F1
#
_entry.id   AF-A0A966SNP7-F1
#
_cell.length_a   1.000
_cell.length_b   1.000
_cell.length_c   1.000
_cell.angle_alpha   90.00
_cell.angle_beta   90.00
_cell.angle_gamma   90.00
#
_symmetry.space_group_name_H-M   'P 1'
#
loop_
_entity.id
_entity.type
_entity.pdbx_description
1 polymer ?
#
loop_
_entity_poly.entity_id
_entity_poly.type
_entity_poly.pdbx_seq_one_letter_code
_entity_poly.pdbx_strand_id
1 'polypeptide(L)' 'MSDDRTYFAKVENGIVTDVRVVAWDFIVANPDRYGDPSLWVETFRDGSQRGKYAGIGDFYDAVNDVFVSPATEVAEPLPE' A
#
# COMPACT_ATOMS: atom_id res chain seq x y z
N MET A 1 15.92 -19.06 8.60
CA MET A 1 15.86 -17.59 8.64
C MET A 1 14.50 -17.22 8.08
N SER A 2 13.52 -17.01 8.95
CA SER A 2 12.22 -16.52 8.49
C SER A 2 12.43 -15.06 8.14
N ASP A 3 12.53 -14.83 6.84
CA ASP A 3 12.59 -13.52 6.25
C ASP A 3 11.15 -12.99 6.24
N ASP A 4 10.60 -12.69 7.44
CA ASP A 4 9.29 -12.04 7.60
C ASP A 4 9.40 -10.57 7.18
N ARG A 5 9.82 -10.34 5.93
CA ARG A 5 9.81 -9.03 5.28
C ARG A 5 8.36 -8.73 4.87
N THR A 6 7.56 -8.33 5.85
CA THR A 6 6.21 -7.84 5.62
C THR A 6 6.28 -6.45 4.99
N TYR A 7 5.43 -6.21 3.99
CA TYR A 7 5.29 -4.89 3.38
C TYR A 7 4.05 -4.24 3.96
N PHE A 8 4.16 -2.97 4.32
CA PHE A 8 3.04 -2.17 4.78
C PHE A 8 2.91 -0.95 3.89
N ALA A 9 1.69 -0.67 3.46
CA ALA A 9 1.32 0.50 2.69
C ALA A 9 0.58 1.49 3.61
N LYS A 10 1.07 2.71 3.68
CA LYS A 10 0.41 3.80 4.41
C LYS A 10 -0.69 4.38 3.52
N VAL A 11 -1.92 4.34 4.01
CA VAL A 11 -3.12 4.82 3.33
C VAL A 11 -3.61 6.08 4.04
N GLU A 12 -3.61 7.21 3.33
CA GLU A 12 -4.12 8.49 3.82
C GLU A 12 -5.25 8.94 2.90
N ASN A 13 -6.42 9.25 3.48
CA ASN A 13 -7.66 9.56 2.73
C ASN A 13 -8.03 8.50 1.65
N GLY A 14 -7.73 7.22 1.93
CA GLY A 14 -7.99 6.13 0.98
C GLY A 14 -6.94 5.97 -0.12
N ILE A 15 -5.86 6.75 -0.10
CA ILE A 15 -4.77 6.71 -1.10
C ILE A 15 -3.48 6.25 -0.44
N VAL A 16 -2.75 5.33 -1.08
CA VAL A 16 -1.44 4.88 -0.66
C VAL A 16 -0.41 5.99 -0.87
N THR A 17 0.17 6.50 0.21
CA THR A 17 1.16 7.59 0.17
C THR A 17 2.59 7.09 0.36
N ASP A 18 2.80 6.00 1.09
CA ASP A 18 4.13 5.43 1.37
C ASP A 18 4.03 3.89 1.45
N VAL A 19 5.12 3.19 1.14
CA VAL A 19 5.21 1.72 1.24
C VAL A 19 6.56 1.35 1.84
N ARG A 20 6.54 0.55 2.93
CA ARG A 20 7.74 0.18 3.69
C ARG A 20 7.79 -1.31 3.96
N VAL A 21 9.01 -1.84 3.99
CA VAL A 21 9.30 -3.20 4.48
C VAL A 21 9.71 -3.09 5.93
N VAL A 22 8.84 -3.51 6.84
CA VAL A 22 9.02 -3.34 8.27
C VAL A 22 8.07 -4.27 9.03
N ALA A 23 8.41 -4.66 10.26
CA ALA A 23 7.51 -5.45 11.09
C ALA A 23 6.42 -4.56 11.73
N TRP A 24 5.22 -5.11 11.94
CA TRP A 24 4.11 -4.40 12.59
C TRP A 24 4.51 -3.79 13.95
N ASP A 25 5.19 -4.58 14.79
CA ASP A 25 5.66 -4.12 16.11
C ASP A 25 6.58 -2.90 16.00
N PHE A 26 7.40 -2.83 14.95
CA PHE A 26 8.30 -1.70 14.73
C PHE A 26 7.55 -0.44 14.28
N ILE A 27 6.46 -0.56 13.53
CA ILE A 27 5.57 0.57 13.21
C ILE A 27 4.96 1.13 14.50
N VAL A 28 4.37 0.25 15.31
CA VAL A 28 3.71 0.62 16.57
C VAL A 28 4.71 1.20 17.58
N ALA A 29 5.94 0.68 17.64
CA ALA A 29 6.99 1.16 18.53
C ALA A 29 7.63 2.48 18.09
N ASN A 30 7.43 2.94 16.84
CA ASN A 30 8.06 4.15 16.29
C ASN A 30 7.01 5.13 15.70
N PRO A 31 6.02 5.59 16.49
CA PRO A 31 4.97 6.48 16.01
C PRO A 31 5.50 7.83 15.52
N ASP A 32 6.63 8.31 16.04
CA ASP A 32 7.28 9.55 15.58
C ASP A 32 7.72 9.48 14.12
N ARG A 33 8.01 8.27 13.63
CA ARG A 33 8.50 8.03 12.26
C ARG A 33 7.40 7.61 11.31
N TYR A 34 6.48 6.75 11.77
CA TYR A 34 5.46 6.12 10.93
C TYR A 34 4.08 6.77 11.09
N GLY A 35 3.87 7.62 12.09
CA GLY A 35 2.59 8.22 12.40
C GLY A 35 1.61 7.21 13.02
N ASP A 36 0.33 7.36 12.71
CA ASP A 36 -0.72 6.50 13.21
C ASP A 36 -0.64 5.09 12.57
N PRO A 37 -0.46 4.01 13.36
CA PRO A 37 -0.40 2.64 12.86
C PRO A 37 -1.68 2.21 12.12
N SER A 38 -2.84 2.81 12.43
CA SER A 38 -4.11 2.48 11.77
C SER A 38 -4.14 2.85 10.29
N LEU A 39 -3.25 3.74 9.86
CA LEU A 39 -3.07 4.11 8.45
C LEU A 39 -2.25 3.06 7.68
N TRP A 40 -1.55 2.14 8.37
CA TRP A 40 -0.71 1.14 7.73
C TRP A 40 -1.46 -0.15 7.48
N VAL A 41 -1.57 -0.52 6.21
CA VAL A 41 -2.24 -1.74 5.75
C VAL A 41 -1.19 -2.70 5.21
N GLU A 42 -1.26 -3.96 5.65
CA GLU A 42 -0.36 -5.01 5.18
C GLU A 42 -0.58 -5.31 3.69
N THR A 43 0.51 -5.42 2.92
CA THR A 43 0.52 -5.79 1.51
C THR A 43 1.60 -6.85 1.27
N PHE A 44 1.43 -7.68 0.25
CA PHE A 44 2.36 -8.77 -0.06
C PHE A 44 2.86 -8.63 -1.50
N ARG A 45 4.18 -8.71 -1.71
CA ARG A 45 4.77 -8.64 -3.06
C ARG A 45 4.30 -9.76 -3.97
N ASP A 46 3.95 -10.90 -3.37
CA ASP A 46 3.50 -12.09 -4.07
C ASP A 46 2.03 -11.95 -4.52
N GLY A 47 1.33 -10.87 -4.16
CA GLY A 47 -0.06 -10.61 -4.53
C GLY A 47 -1.05 -11.64 -3.94
N SER A 48 -0.58 -12.49 -3.04
CA SER A 48 -1.33 -13.57 -2.39
C SER A 48 -2.46 -13.04 -1.50
N GLN A 49 -2.37 -11.79 -1.05
CA GLN A 49 -3.40 -11.09 -0.29
C GLN A 49 -3.73 -9.77 -0.95
N ARG A 50 -5.01 -9.38 -0.89
CA ARG A 50 -5.54 -8.10 -1.40
C ARG A 50 -5.38 -7.88 -2.91
N GLY A 51 -5.21 -8.99 -3.65
CA GLY A 51 -5.22 -9.07 -5.11
C GLY A 51 -3.95 -8.57 -5.81
N LYS A 52 -3.19 -7.66 -5.19
CA LYS A 52 -1.96 -7.10 -5.75
C LYS A 52 -1.07 -6.47 -4.68
N TYR A 53 0.17 -6.17 -5.06
CA TYR A 53 1.07 -5.33 -4.29
C TYR A 53 0.63 -3.85 -4.39
N ALA A 54 0.42 -3.20 -3.25
CA ALA A 54 0.12 -1.78 -3.17
C ALA A 54 1.30 -0.91 -3.64
N GLY A 55 1.04 -0.04 -4.60
CA GLY A 55 1.95 1.01 -5.05
C GLY A 55 1.54 2.38 -4.54
N ILE A 56 2.49 3.32 -4.48
CA ILE A 56 2.21 4.73 -4.16
C ILE A 56 1.26 5.29 -5.22
N GLY A 57 0.17 5.92 -4.76
CA GLY A 57 -0.92 6.44 -5.60
C GLY A 57 -2.09 5.48 -5.80
N ASP A 58 -1.98 4.21 -5.37
CA ASP A 58 -3.10 3.29 -5.37
C ASP A 58 -4.19 3.70 -4.37
N PHE A 59 -5.43 3.32 -4.65
CA PHE A 59 -6.54 3.42 -3.70
C PHE A 59 -6.67 2.14 -2.90
N TYR A 60 -6.96 2.26 -1.62
CA TYR A 60 -7.32 1.12 -0.77
C TYR A 60 -8.83 1.08 -0.57
N ASP A 61 -9.46 0.03 -1.07
CA ASP A 61 -10.88 -0.24 -0.86
C ASP A 61 -11.03 -1.12 0.39
N ALA A 62 -11.38 -0.50 1.51
CA ALA A 62 -11.60 -1.19 2.78
C ALA A 62 -12.87 -2.07 2.80
N VAL A 63 -13.81 -1.87 1.85
CA VAL A 63 -15.03 -2.69 1.75
C VAL A 63 -14.71 -4.03 1.09
N ASN A 64 -13.91 -3.98 0.03
CA ASN A 64 -13.50 -5.17 -0.73
C ASN A 64 -12.16 -5.76 -0.24
N ASP A 65 -11.46 -5.09 0.68
CA ASP A 65 -10.11 -5.43 1.17
C ASP A 65 -9.12 -5.61 0.01
N VAL A 66 -9.15 -4.70 -0.97
CA VAL A 66 -8.28 -4.74 -2.16
C VAL A 66 -7.61 -3.39 -2.44
N PHE A 67 -6.44 -3.45 -3.08
CA PHE A 67 -5.79 -2.27 -3.63
C PHE A 67 -6.20 -2.08 -5.09
N VAL A 68 -6.62 -0.87 -5.44
CA VAL A 68 -7.09 -0.49 -6.78
C VAL A 68 -6.11 0.53 -7.35
N SER A 69 -5.55 0.27 -8.53
CA SER A 69 -4.70 1.28 -9.17
C SER A 69 -5.54 2.44 -9.69
N PRO A 70 -5.06 3.69 -9.58
CA PRO A 70 -5.67 4.79 -10.29
C PRO A 70 -5.68 4.43 -11.78
N ALA A 71 -6.79 4.67 -12.45
CA ALA A 71 -6.85 4.55 -13.89
C ALA A 71 -5.91 5.62 -14.48
N THR A 72 -4.72 5.22 -14.92
CA THR A 72 -3.88 6.08 -15.75
C THR A 72 -4.61 6.23 -17.07
N GLU A 73 -5.23 7.39 -17.30
CA GLU A 73 -5.69 7.80 -18.62
C GLU A 73 -4.44 7.84 -19.51
N VAL A 74 -4.19 6.74 -20.23
CA VAL A 74 -3.22 6.70 -21.31
C VAL A 74 -3.74 7.72 -22.31
N ALA A 75 -3.10 8.89 -22.37
CA ALA A 75 -3.34 9.86 -23.41
C ALA A 75 -3.28 9.10 -24.74
N GLU A 76 -4.43 8.91 -25.38
CA GLU A 76 -4.49 8.35 -26.71
C GLU A 76 -3.54 9.20 -27.58
N PRO A 77 -2.61 8.58 -28.33
CA PRO A 77 -1.80 9.36 -29.25
C PRO A 77 -2.78 10.06 -30.19
N LEU A 78 -2.82 11.40 -30.11
CA LEU A 78 -3.64 12.23 -30.99
C LEU A 78 -3.39 11.76 -32.43
N PRO A 79 -4.42 11.41 -33.21
CA PRO A 79 -4.23 11.05 -34.60
C PRO A 79 -3.66 12.27 -35.34
N GLU A 80 -2.52 12.08 -36.03
CA GLU A 80 -1.95 13.06 -36.98
C GLU A 80 -2.87 13.28 -38.20
#